data_AF-A0A9E4QV81-F1
#
_entry.id   AF-A0A9E4QV81-F1
#
_cell.length_a   1.000
_cell.length_b   1.000
_cell.length_c   1.000
_cell.angle_alpha   90.00
_cell.angle_beta   90.00
_cell.angle_gamma   90.00
#
_symmetry.space_group_name_H-M   'P 1'
#
loop_
_entity.id
_entity.type
_entity.pdbx_description
1 polymer ?
#
loop_
_entity_poly.entity_id
_entity_poly.type
_entity_poly.pdbx_seq_one_letter_code
_entity_poly.pdbx_strand_id
1 'polypeptide(L)'
;MAAVTSLKQRIRRGDVTIGVSAPLDSDRGRLEDILGKDTYHFLTLDSQHTAYNEEKLVAFCGLAGDLGMPVQFRIKNTRNAYLIGNVLDLGPAAIEVPLVEDESVVDEALAAFYYPQVGKRSWGGAARYG
;
A
#
# COMPACT_ATOMS: atom_id res chain seq x y z
N MET A 1 13.46 19.60 11.29
CA MET A 1 12.60 19.55 10.09
C MET A 1 11.22 19.09 10.55
N ALA A 2 10.14 19.73 10.13
CA ALA A 2 8.80 19.27 10.49
C ALA A 2 8.57 17.86 9.95
N ALA A 3 7.99 16.96 10.75
CA ALA A 3 7.67 15.60 10.29
C ALA A 3 6.70 15.69 9.11
N VAL A 4 7.05 15.07 7.98
CA VAL A 4 6.16 14.97 6.82
C VAL A 4 4.89 14.26 7.26
N THR A 5 3.74 14.89 7.04
CA THR A 5 2.44 14.29 7.40
C THR A 5 2.21 13.03 6.57
N SER A 6 2.10 11.88 7.23
CA SER A 6 1.88 10.60 6.56
C SER A 6 0.49 10.53 5.92
N LEU A 7 0.32 9.63 4.94
CA LEU A 7 -0.99 9.38 4.32
C LEU A 7 -2.07 9.07 5.37
N LYS A 8 -1.75 8.22 6.36
CA LYS A 8 -2.66 7.88 7.45
C LYS A 8 -3.06 9.10 8.28
N GLN A 9 -2.13 10.01 8.56
CA GLN A 9 -2.42 11.24 9.32
C GLN A 9 -3.33 12.19 8.52
N ARG A 10 -3.11 12.35 7.22
CA ARG A 10 -3.98 13.15 6.32
C ARG A 10 -5.40 12.61 6.33
N ILE A 11 -5.56 11.31 6.10
CA ILE A 11 -6.87 10.63 6.11
C ILE A 11 -7.58 10.84 7.46
N ARG A 12 -6.89 10.66 8.59
CA ARG A 12 -7.48 10.84 9.92
C ARG A 12 -7.90 12.28 10.23
N ARG A 13 -7.26 13.28 9.62
CA ARG A 13 -7.61 14.69 9.75
C ARG A 13 -8.80 15.10 8.86
N GLY A 14 -9.22 14.23 7.94
CA GLY A 14 -10.22 14.55 6.93
C GLY A 14 -9.67 15.39 5.78
N ASP A 15 -8.34 15.46 5.61
CA ASP A 15 -7.72 16.13 4.47
C ASP A 15 -8.09 15.37 3.17
N VAL A 16 -8.33 16.10 2.08
CA VAL A 16 -8.52 15.48 0.76
C VAL A 16 -7.20 14.84 0.31
N THR A 17 -7.22 13.55 0.02
CA THR A 17 -6.06 12.81 -0.50
C THR A 17 -6.34 12.31 -1.91
N ILE A 18 -5.52 12.76 -2.86
CA ILE A 18 -5.55 12.35 -4.27
C ILE A 18 -4.52 11.24 -4.50
N GLY A 19 -4.94 10.10 -5.04
CA GLY A 19 -4.06 9.00 -5.46
C GLY A 19 -3.96 8.91 -6.98
N VAL A 20 -2.89 8.29 -7.48
CA VAL A 20 -2.72 8.02 -8.91
C VAL A 20 -2.28 6.58 -9.16
N SER A 21 -2.84 5.96 -10.19
CA SER A 21 -2.43 4.63 -10.63
C SER A 21 -1.20 4.72 -11.52
N ALA A 22 -0.27 3.79 -11.33
CA ALA A 22 0.87 3.61 -12.22
C ALA A 22 1.04 2.13 -12.58
N PRO A 23 1.48 1.81 -13.80
CA PRO A 23 1.85 0.44 -14.16
C PRO A 23 2.94 -0.10 -13.23
N LEU A 24 2.82 -1.37 -12.84
CA LEU A 24 3.76 -2.04 -11.94
C LEU A 24 5.21 -2.06 -12.48
N ASP A 25 5.37 -2.05 -13.80
CA ASP A 25 6.66 -2.03 -14.50
C ASP A 25 7.17 -0.62 -14.82
N SER A 26 6.60 0.41 -14.19
CA SER A 26 7.09 1.78 -14.33
C SER A 26 8.51 1.91 -13.78
N ASP A 27 9.38 2.49 -14.59
CA ASP A 27 10.70 2.94 -14.14
C ASP A 27 10.62 4.31 -13.44
N ARG A 28 11.76 4.79 -12.93
CA ARG A 28 11.85 6.08 -12.25
C ARG A 28 11.35 7.23 -13.11
N GLY A 29 11.79 7.32 -14.37
CA GLY A 29 11.41 8.43 -15.25
C GLY A 29 9.91 8.48 -15.49
N ARG A 30 9.28 7.32 -15.73
CA ARG A 30 7.84 7.23 -15.89
C ARG A 30 7.08 7.64 -14.62
N LEU A 31 7.56 7.26 -13.44
CA LEU A 31 6.94 7.68 -12.18
C LEU A 31 7.09 9.19 -11.97
N GLU A 32 8.26 9.77 -12.22
CA GLU A 32 8.49 11.22 -12.15
C GLU A 32 7.58 11.98 -13.13
N ASP A 33 7.41 11.48 -14.36
CA ASP A 33 6.49 12.07 -15.35
C ASP A 33 5.02 12.00 -14.90
N ILE A 34 4.60 10.91 -14.25
CA ILE A 34 3.24 10.78 -13.71
C ILE A 34 3.06 11.76 -12.54
N LEU A 35 4.00 11.77 -11.59
CA LEU A 35 3.95 12.57 -10.38
C LEU A 35 4.12 14.07 -10.68
N GLY A 36 4.77 14.45 -11.77
CA GLY A 36 4.94 15.84 -12.20
C GLY A 36 3.67 16.48 -12.78
N LYS A 37 2.62 15.70 -13.06
CA LYS A 37 1.37 16.20 -13.67
C LYS A 37 0.43 16.88 -12.68
N ASP A 38 0.47 16.48 -11.42
CA ASP A 38 -0.42 17.01 -10.38
C ASP A 38 0.12 16.70 -8.97
N THR A 39 -0.54 17.19 -7.93
CA THR A 39 -0.21 16.89 -6.55
C THR A 39 -0.91 15.61 -6.10
N TYR A 40 -0.14 14.53 -6.02
CA TYR A 40 -0.58 13.23 -5.51
C TYR A 40 -0.07 12.97 -4.09
N HIS A 41 -0.79 12.13 -3.37
CA HIS A 41 -0.51 11.78 -1.96
C HIS A 41 -0.11 10.32 -1.78
N PHE A 42 -0.45 9.47 -2.76
CA PHE A 42 -0.07 8.06 -2.80
C PHE A 42 -0.16 7.50 -4.22
N LEU A 43 0.57 6.42 -4.48
CA LEU A 43 0.43 5.60 -5.68
C LEU A 43 -0.50 4.42 -5.39
N THR A 44 -1.35 4.03 -6.34
CA THR A 44 -2.20 2.83 -6.23
C THR A 44 -1.79 1.77 -7.24
N LEU A 45 -1.75 0.51 -6.77
CA LEU A 45 -1.47 -0.68 -7.56
C LEU A 45 -2.64 -1.66 -7.45
N ASP A 46 -3.14 -2.11 -8.60
CA ASP A 46 -4.32 -2.98 -8.69
C ASP A 46 -3.96 -4.40 -9.12
N SER A 47 -3.78 -5.31 -8.15
CA SER A 47 -3.57 -6.73 -8.47
C SER A 47 -4.85 -7.52 -8.74
N GLN A 48 -6.02 -6.96 -8.45
CA GLN A 48 -7.31 -7.61 -8.71
C GLN A 48 -7.55 -7.74 -10.22
N HIS A 49 -7.13 -6.73 -10.97
CA HIS A 49 -7.34 -6.68 -12.41
C HIS A 49 -6.05 -6.80 -13.24
N THR A 50 -4.88 -6.83 -12.60
CA THR A 50 -3.60 -6.97 -13.32
C THR A 50 -2.69 -8.05 -12.73
N ALA A 51 -1.79 -8.57 -13.57
CA ALA A 51 -0.77 -9.51 -13.10
C ALA A 51 0.30 -8.76 -12.30
N TYR A 52 0.72 -9.35 -11.18
CA TYR A 52 1.88 -8.90 -10.42
C TYR A 52 2.68 -10.10 -9.93
N ASN A 53 3.92 -9.84 -9.52
CA ASN A 53 4.71 -10.76 -8.72
C ASN A 53 5.40 -9.96 -7.60
N GLU A 54 5.93 -10.67 -6.60
CA GLU A 54 6.50 -10.04 -5.41
C GLU A 54 7.76 -9.23 -5.73
N GLU A 55 8.64 -9.71 -6.62
CA GLU A 55 9.87 -9.02 -7.02
C GLU A 55 9.58 -7.63 -7.62
N LYS A 56 8.61 -7.57 -8.54
CA LYS A 56 8.17 -6.30 -9.15
C LYS A 56 7.51 -5.38 -8.13
N LEU A 57 6.75 -5.93 -7.18
CA LEU A 57 6.14 -5.13 -6.12
C LEU A 57 7.20 -4.50 -5.22
N VAL A 58 8.22 -5.26 -4.84
CA VAL A 58 9.38 -4.76 -4.06
C VAL A 58 10.11 -3.67 -4.83
N ALA A 59 10.42 -3.89 -6.11
CA ALA A 59 11.09 -2.92 -6.95
C ALA A 59 10.29 -1.62 -7.09
N PHE A 60 8.99 -1.72 -7.37
CA PHE A 60 8.09 -0.56 -7.47
C PHE A 60 8.00 0.20 -6.16
N CYS A 61 7.81 -0.50 -5.03
CA CYS A 61 7.72 0.15 -3.72
C CYS A 61 9.03 0.82 -3.31
N GLY A 62 10.18 0.25 -3.68
CA GLY A 62 11.49 0.88 -3.50
C GLY A 62 11.60 2.20 -4.28
N LEU A 63 11.27 2.18 -5.57
CA LEU A 63 11.27 3.38 -6.42
C LEU A 63 10.30 4.45 -5.91
N ALA A 64 9.08 4.06 -5.55
CA ALA A 64 8.09 4.96 -4.97
C ALA A 64 8.56 5.56 -3.64
N GLY A 65 9.22 4.74 -2.80
CA GLY A 65 9.82 5.17 -1.54
C GLY A 65 10.93 6.22 -1.74
N ASP A 66 11.81 6.02 -2.72
CA ASP A 66 12.84 7.00 -3.08
C ASP A 66 12.25 8.35 -3.55
N LEU A 67 11.04 8.31 -4.11
CA LEU A 67 10.27 9.49 -4.54
C LEU A 67 9.38 10.06 -3.42
N GLY A 68 9.43 9.49 -2.22
CA GLY A 68 8.62 9.93 -1.07
C GLY A 68 7.13 9.60 -1.19
N MET A 69 6.75 8.67 -2.08
CA MET A 69 5.37 8.32 -2.37
C MET A 69 4.97 6.99 -1.73
N PRO A 70 4.03 6.99 -0.76
CA PRO A 70 3.52 5.74 -0.20
C PRO A 70 2.69 4.98 -1.25
N VAL A 71 2.76 3.65 -1.22
CA VAL A 71 2.02 2.78 -2.14
C VAL A 71 0.84 2.13 -1.43
N GLN A 72 -0.34 2.24 -2.02
CA GLN A 72 -1.53 1.49 -1.67
C GLN A 72 -1.68 0.32 -2.65
N PHE A 73 -1.82 -0.89 -2.11
CA PHE A 73 -1.91 -2.11 -2.91
C PHE A 73 -3.26 -2.79 -2.73
N ARG A 74 -4.01 -2.99 -3.82
CA ARG A 74 -5.26 -3.76 -3.81
C ARG A 74 -4.94 -5.24 -3.98
N ILE A 75 -5.32 -6.07 -3.00
CA ILE A 75 -5.16 -7.54 -3.09
C ILE A 75 -6.19 -8.15 -4.04
N LYS A 76 -5.93 -9.36 -4.55
CA LYS A 76 -6.77 -9.99 -5.58
C LYS A 76 -8.22 -10.28 -5.13
N ASN A 77 -8.38 -10.70 -3.88
CA ASN A 77 -9.64 -11.21 -3.36
C ASN A 77 -9.62 -11.20 -1.82
N THR A 78 -10.79 -11.13 -1.18
CA THR A 78 -10.94 -11.22 0.28
C THR A 78 -10.34 -12.50 0.87
N ARG A 79 -10.36 -13.62 0.13
CA ARG A 79 -9.73 -14.90 0.55
C ARG A 79 -8.21 -14.82 0.73
N ASN A 80 -7.58 -13.74 0.27
CA ASN A 80 -6.15 -13.50 0.46
C ASN A 80 -5.87 -12.54 1.63
N ALA A 81 -6.86 -12.19 2.46
CA ALA A 81 -6.68 -11.31 3.61
C ALA A 81 -5.61 -11.82 4.59
N TYR A 82 -5.54 -13.13 4.84
CA TYR A 82 -4.48 -13.73 5.65
C TYR A 82 -3.05 -13.46 5.16
N LEU A 83 -2.84 -13.12 3.88
CA LEU A 83 -1.53 -12.81 3.30
C LEU A 83 -1.11 -11.34 3.48
N ILE A 84 -1.99 -10.47 3.98
CA ILE A 84 -1.75 -9.03 4.07
C ILE A 84 -0.44 -8.71 4.79
N GLY A 85 -0.13 -9.40 5.89
CA GLY A 85 1.11 -9.19 6.63
C GLY A 85 2.37 -9.41 5.78
N ASN A 86 2.36 -10.46 4.96
CA ASN A 86 3.45 -10.75 4.02
C ASN A 86 3.50 -9.73 2.87
N VAL A 87 2.34 -9.36 2.31
CA VAL A 87 2.28 -8.32 1.26
C VAL A 87 2.86 -6.99 1.77
N LEU A 88 2.57 -6.61 3.01
CA LEU A 88 3.13 -5.41 3.65
C LEU A 88 4.65 -5.47 3.81
N ASP A 89 5.23 -6.65 4.02
CA ASP A 89 6.69 -6.82 4.08
C ASP A 89 7.38 -6.52 2.73
N LEU A 90 6.62 -6.52 1.63
CA LEU A 90 7.08 -6.19 0.28
C LEU A 90 7.09 -4.68 -0.01
N GLY A 91 6.57 -3.84 0.90
CA GLY A 91 6.67 -2.38 0.80
C GLY A 91 5.41 -1.53 0.61
N PRO A 92 4.20 -2.06 0.37
CA PRO A 92 2.99 -1.25 0.47
C PRO A 92 2.80 -0.63 1.86
N ALA A 93 2.33 0.61 1.90
CA ALA A 93 1.97 1.34 3.12
C ALA A 93 0.50 1.17 3.50
N ALA A 94 -0.34 0.82 2.52
CA ALA A 94 -1.77 0.60 2.70
C ALA A 94 -2.24 -0.58 1.85
N ILE A 95 -3.28 -1.27 2.32
CA ILE A 95 -3.92 -2.35 1.60
C ILE A 95 -5.37 -1.97 1.33
N GLU A 96 -5.80 -2.20 0.10
CA GLU A 96 -7.23 -2.23 -0.23
C GLU A 96 -7.69 -3.67 -0.38
N VAL A 97 -8.74 -4.00 0.37
CA VAL A 97 -9.42 -5.30 0.32
C VAL A 97 -10.66 -5.12 -0.54
N PRO A 98 -10.73 -5.72 -1.74
CA PRO A 98 -11.89 -5.55 -2.62
C PRO A 98 -13.07 -6.40 -2.15
N LEU A 99 -14.30 -6.02 -2.52
CA LEU A 99 -15.52 -6.83 -2.35
C LEU A 99 -15.76 -7.31 -0.90
N VAL A 100 -15.55 -6.43 0.08
CA VAL A 100 -15.86 -6.73 1.48
C VAL A 100 -17.37 -6.64 1.69
N GLU A 101 -18.00 -7.77 1.99
CA GLU A 101 -19.45 -7.88 2.24
C GLU A 101 -19.77 -8.24 3.70
N ASP A 102 -18.81 -8.82 4.44
CA ASP A 102 -18.98 -9.29 5.80
C ASP A 102 -17.94 -8.69 6.76
N GLU A 103 -18.35 -8.42 8.01
CA GLU A 103 -17.46 -7.90 9.07
C GLU A 103 -16.30 -8.86 9.39
N SER A 104 -16.52 -10.18 9.25
CA SER A 104 -15.47 -11.19 9.51
C SER A 104 -14.25 -11.04 8.60
N VAL A 105 -14.45 -10.57 7.35
CA VAL A 105 -13.37 -10.26 6.42
C VAL A 105 -12.57 -9.04 6.89
N VAL A 106 -13.26 -8.05 7.46
CA VAL A 106 -12.61 -6.87 8.06
C VAL A 106 -11.74 -7.30 9.24
N ASP A 107 -12.28 -8.14 10.14
CA ASP A 107 -11.54 -8.65 11.29
C ASP A 107 -10.30 -9.44 10.88
N GLU A 108 -10.42 -10.32 9.87
CA GLU A 108 -9.27 -11.06 9.34
C GLU A 108 -8.22 -10.12 8.74
N ALA A 109 -8.65 -9.15 7.93
CA ALA A 109 -7.74 -8.19 7.32
C ALA A 109 -7.00 -7.35 8.37
N LEU A 110 -7.70 -6.85 9.40
CA LEU A 110 -7.11 -6.10 10.50
C LEU A 110 -6.13 -6.96 11.32
N ALA A 111 -6.49 -8.22 11.60
CA ALA A 111 -5.62 -9.16 12.27
C ALA A 111 -4.34 -9.42 11.46
N ALA A 112 -4.43 -9.54 10.13
CA ALA A 112 -3.26 -9.74 9.28
C ALA A 112 -2.43 -8.45 9.06
N PHE A 113 -3.04 -7.27 9.17
CA PHE A 113 -2.40 -5.97 8.94
C PHE A 113 -1.56 -5.48 10.12
N TYR A 114 -2.12 -5.57 11.34
CA TYR A 114 -1.49 -5.00 12.54
C TYR A 114 -0.63 -6.03 13.29
N TYR A 115 0.47 -5.55 13.88
CA TYR A 115 1.26 -6.32 14.85
C TYR A 115 0.48 -6.52 16.18
N PRO A 116 0.89 -7.48 17.02
CA PRO A 116 0.45 -7.55 18.41
C PRO A 116 0.67 -6.21 19.15
N GLN A 117 -0.21 -5.76 20.03
CA GLN A 117 -1.38 -6.45 20.60
C GLN A 117 -2.70 -6.21 19.82
N VAL A 118 -2.67 -5.49 18.69
CA VAL A 118 -3.87 -5.13 17.93
C VAL A 118 -4.24 -6.22 16.93
N GLY A 119 -3.26 -6.73 16.20
CA GLY A 119 -3.43 -7.82 15.26
C GLY A 119 -2.50 -8.99 15.56
N LYS A 120 -2.28 -9.81 14.54
CA LYS A 120 -1.55 -11.08 14.55
C LYS A 120 -0.41 -11.12 13.53
N ARG A 121 -0.09 -9.99 12.87
CA ARG A 121 1.05 -9.90 11.96
C ARG A 121 2.34 -10.25 12.72
N SER A 122 3.13 -11.19 12.20
CA SER A 122 4.44 -11.50 12.77
C SER A 122 5.46 -10.42 12.44
N TRP A 123 6.48 -10.26 13.28
CA TRP A 123 7.55 -9.30 13.07
C TRP A 123 8.61 -9.86 12.10
N GLY A 124 8.83 -9.16 10.99
CA GLY A 124 9.71 -9.58 9.90
C GLY A 124 9.80 -8.49 8.83
N GLY A 125 10.35 -8.84 7.66
CA GLY A 125 10.40 -7.97 6.48
C GLY A 125 11.37 -6.78 6.59
N ALA A 126 11.81 -6.29 5.44
CA ALA A 126 12.69 -5.12 5.33
C ALA A 126 11.92 -3.80 5.26
N ALA A 127 10.74 -3.79 4.61
CA ALA A 127 9.92 -2.61 4.46
C ALA A 127 8.86 -2.50 5.57
N ARG A 128 8.78 -1.32 6.20
CA ARG A 128 7.88 -1.08 7.34
C ARG A 128 7.35 0.35 7.33
N TYR A 129 6.03 0.47 7.48
CA TYR A 129 5.34 1.72 7.72
C TYR A 129 4.63 1.60 9.07
N GLY A 130 4.94 2.49 10.00
CA GLY A 130 4.44 2.42 11.38
C GLY A 130 5.34 3.16 12.35
#